data_AF-A0A9N9NEJ6-F1
#
_entry.id   AF-A0A9N9NEJ6-F1
#
_cell.length_a   1.000
_cell.length_b   1.000
_cell.length_c   1.000
_cell.angle_alpha   90.00
_cell.angle_beta   90.00
_cell.angle_gamma   90.00
#
_symmetry.space_group_name_H-M   'P 1'
#
loop_
_entity.id
_entity.type
_entity.pdbx_description
1 polymer ?
#
loop_
_entity_poly.entity_id
_entity_poly.type
_entity_poly.pdbx_seq_one_letter_code
_entity_poly.pdbx_strand_id
1 'polypeptide(L)'
;NLVTRQNHLYTLHQNIKTLTISPHLYVPIIGITETKKTKKQSKNTTTSFAETMNKLLTATAEPHCQESPILSRSKDIERRINEAKLEYRARRAINMEKKKLASKDRVKTNLTSIDYERKLRKLATRGVVQLFNAIRKSQKVTDDAVKAAGGEIKLTTRDAKDVANMSKETFLDFLKGGD
;
A
#
# COMPACT_ATOMS: atom_id res chain seq x y z
N ASN A 1 16.00 18.88 36.58
CA ASN A 1 15.30 20.18 36.62
C ASN A 1 13.92 20.08 35.98
N LEU A 2 12.96 19.52 36.73
CA LEU A 2 11.58 19.33 36.27
C LEU A 2 10.79 20.65 36.28
N VAL A 3 11.13 21.54 37.22
CA VAL A 3 10.51 22.87 37.40
C VAL A 3 10.75 23.76 36.19
N THR A 4 11.97 23.78 35.63
CA THR A 4 12.30 24.58 34.43
C THR A 4 11.51 24.12 33.20
N ARG A 5 11.29 22.82 33.06
CA ARG A 5 10.52 22.26 31.95
C ARG A 5 9.02 22.58 32.07
N GLN A 6 8.48 22.57 33.29
CA GLN A 6 7.09 22.98 33.54
C GLN A 6 6.89 24.48 33.29
N ASN A 7 7.85 25.32 33.71
CA ASN A 7 7.79 26.76 33.46
C ASN A 7 7.84 27.06 31.95
N HIS A 8 8.68 26.37 31.19
CA HIS A 8 8.75 26.56 29.74
C HIS A 8 7.45 26.17 29.04
N LEU A 9 6.82 25.05 29.43
CA LEU A 9 5.52 24.63 28.88
C LEU A 9 4.39 25.61 29.24
N TYR A 10 4.42 26.18 30.45
CA TYR A 10 3.46 27.21 30.86
C TYR A 10 3.60 28.48 30.00
N THR A 11 4.83 28.92 29.71
CA THR A 11 5.08 30.07 28.84
C THR A 11 4.57 29.83 27.41
N LEU A 12 4.75 28.63 26.85
CA LEU A 12 4.26 28.32 25.51
C LEU A 12 2.72 28.33 25.44
N HIS A 13 2.05 27.81 26.47
CA HIS A 13 0.59 27.80 26.51
C HIS A 13 -0.01 29.22 26.59
N GLN A 14 0.63 30.14 27.31
CA GLN A 14 0.15 31.52 27.41
C GLN A 14 0.37 32.30 26.10
N ASN A 15 1.47 32.08 25.38
CA ASN A 15 1.70 32.69 24.07
C ASN A 15 0.69 32.21 23.02
N ILE A 16 0.24 30.95 23.08
CA ILE A 16 -0.78 30.44 22.15
C ILE A 16 -2.15 31.09 22.43
N LYS A 17 -2.50 31.34 23.71
CA LYS A 17 -3.76 32.00 24.09
C LYS A 17 -3.84 33.47 23.67
N THR A 18 -2.73 34.20 23.67
CA THR A 18 -2.71 35.62 23.25
C THR A 18 -2.68 35.81 21.74
N LEU A 19 -2.35 34.77 20.96
CA LEU A 19 -2.32 34.82 19.49
C LEU A 19 -3.68 34.56 18.82
N THR A 20 -4.75 34.25 19.56
CA THR A 20 -6.08 34.01 18.99
C THR A 20 -7.06 35.14 19.30
N ILE A 21 -7.11 36.08 18.35
CA ILE A 21 -8.31 36.81 17.88
C ILE A 21 -8.82 37.97 18.76
N SER A 22 -8.50 39.19 18.30
CA SER A 22 -9.07 40.48 18.69
C SER A 22 -10.62 40.50 18.58
N PRO A 23 -11.35 41.00 19.59
CA PRO A 23 -12.81 41.05 19.59
C PRO A 23 -13.34 42.35 18.96
N HIS A 24 -12.86 42.72 17.77
CA HIS A 24 -13.37 43.90 17.06
C HIS A 24 -13.84 43.53 15.66
N LEU A 25 -15.08 43.03 15.59
CA LEU A 25 -16.08 43.24 14.53
C LEU A 25 -17.27 42.31 14.79
N TYR A 26 -18.08 42.66 15.78
CA TYR A 26 -19.43 42.11 15.93
C TYR A 26 -20.39 43.03 15.18
N VAL A 27 -20.94 42.54 14.07
CA VAL A 27 -22.07 43.17 13.36
C VAL A 27 -23.26 42.22 13.51
N PRO A 28 -24.40 42.66 14.09
CA PRO A 28 -25.54 41.77 14.32
C PRO A 28 -26.27 41.50 13.01
N ILE A 29 -26.37 40.22 12.62
CA ILE A 29 -27.23 39.80 11.50
C ILE A 29 -28.66 39.62 12.05
N ILE A 30 -29.49 40.61 11.76
CA ILE A 30 -30.94 40.57 11.94
C ILE A 30 -31.54 39.74 10.79
N GLY A 31 -32.26 38.67 11.16
CA GLY A 31 -33.36 38.07 10.39
C GLY A 31 -33.04 37.37 9.07
N ILE A 32 -32.79 36.05 9.12
CA ILE A 32 -33.02 35.15 7.98
C ILE A 32 -34.15 34.20 8.36
N THR A 33 -35.26 34.33 7.63
CA THR A 33 -36.42 33.45 7.67
C THR A 33 -36.01 32.01 7.40
N GLU A 34 -36.63 31.08 8.13
CA GLU A 34 -36.38 29.65 8.05
C GLU A 34 -36.51 29.12 6.62
N THR A 35 -35.40 28.69 6.01
CA THR A 35 -35.45 27.86 4.80
C THR A 35 -35.85 26.44 5.22
N LYS A 36 -37.05 26.02 4.81
CA LYS A 36 -37.55 24.64 4.98
C LYS A 36 -36.49 23.65 4.50
N LYS A 37 -35.88 22.92 5.44
CA LYS A 37 -35.07 21.73 5.15
C LYS A 37 -35.96 20.70 4.45
N THR A 38 -35.76 20.49 3.15
CA THR A 38 -36.36 19.35 2.45
C THR A 38 -35.71 18.08 2.96
N LYS A 39 -36.51 17.19 3.55
CA LYS A 39 -36.08 15.86 4.00
C LYS A 39 -35.46 15.12 2.81
N LYS A 40 -34.20 14.71 2.92
CA LYS A 40 -33.62 13.67 2.06
C LYS A 40 -34.38 12.37 2.35
N GLN A 41 -35.39 12.07 1.54
CA GLN A 41 -36.08 10.79 1.60
C GLN A 41 -35.16 9.69 1.04
N SER A 42 -35.16 8.53 1.71
CA SER A 42 -34.49 7.31 1.25
C SER A 42 -35.08 6.90 -0.09
N LYS A 43 -34.28 6.93 -1.16
CA LYS A 43 -34.71 6.78 -2.56
C LYS A 43 -35.00 5.33 -2.97
N ASN A 44 -35.39 4.47 -2.03
CA ASN A 44 -35.58 3.03 -2.27
C ASN A 44 -36.90 2.53 -1.65
N THR A 45 -37.99 3.31 -1.75
CA THR A 45 -39.35 2.82 -1.45
C THR A 45 -40.14 2.67 -2.75
N THR A 46 -40.97 1.64 -2.82
CA THR A 46 -41.88 1.39 -3.96
C THR A 46 -42.82 2.57 -4.20
N THR A 47 -43.16 3.32 -3.13
CA THR A 47 -43.96 4.55 -3.21
C THR A 47 -43.22 5.69 -3.90
N SER A 48 -41.93 5.88 -3.61
CA SER A 48 -41.09 6.87 -4.28
C SER A 48 -40.85 6.51 -5.75
N PHE A 49 -40.79 5.22 -6.08
CA PHE A 49 -40.77 4.74 -7.46
C PHE A 49 -42.09 5.04 -8.19
N ALA A 50 -43.24 4.74 -7.57
CA ALA A 50 -44.55 5.03 -8.17
C ALA A 50 -44.78 6.54 -8.38
N GLU A 51 -44.38 7.38 -7.41
CA GLU A 51 -44.43 8.84 -7.54
C GLU A 51 -43.51 9.38 -8.65
N THR A 52 -42.31 8.83 -8.79
CA THR A 52 -41.40 9.22 -9.89
C THR A 52 -41.92 8.78 -11.25
N MET A 53 -42.48 7.58 -11.37
CA MET A 53 -43.13 7.11 -12.59
C MET A 53 -44.36 7.96 -12.94
N ASN A 54 -45.22 8.29 -11.96
CA ASN A 54 -46.34 9.20 -12.17
C ASN A 54 -45.89 10.59 -12.58
N LYS A 55 -44.79 11.10 -12.00
CA LYS A 55 -44.20 12.39 -12.38
C LYS A 55 -43.60 12.39 -13.79
N LEU A 56 -43.03 11.28 -14.23
CA LEU A 56 -42.52 11.10 -15.60
C LEU A 56 -43.66 11.01 -16.62
N LEU A 57 -44.77 10.37 -16.26
CA LEU A 57 -45.96 10.26 -17.12
C LEU A 57 -46.76 11.57 -17.19
N THR A 58 -46.79 12.34 -16.10
CA THR A 58 -47.49 13.63 -16.02
C THR A 58 -46.64 14.81 -16.50
N ALA A 59 -45.32 14.65 -16.60
CA ALA A 59 -44.46 15.65 -17.22
C ALA A 59 -44.75 15.70 -18.73
N THR A 60 -45.53 16.69 -19.15
CA THR A 60 -45.75 17.01 -20.55
C THR A 60 -44.41 17.35 -21.21
N ALA A 61 -43.98 16.54 -22.17
CA ALA A 61 -42.83 16.85 -23.00
C ALA A 61 -43.19 18.04 -23.89
N GLU A 62 -42.68 19.22 -23.53
CA GLU A 62 -42.72 20.38 -24.42
C GLU A 62 -42.20 19.96 -25.81
N PRO A 63 -42.95 20.21 -26.90
CA PRO A 63 -42.65 19.69 -28.24
C PRO A 63 -41.36 20.25 -28.88
N HIS A 64 -40.59 21.08 -28.18
CA HIS A 64 -39.36 21.71 -28.71
C HIS A 64 -38.16 20.77 -28.93
N CYS A 65 -38.32 19.45 -28.82
CA CYS A 65 -37.25 18.47 -29.06
C CYS A 65 -37.80 17.08 -29.45
N GLN A 66 -38.63 16.98 -30.49
CA GLN A 66 -39.07 15.69 -31.05
C GLN A 66 -37.99 14.94 -31.83
N GLU A 67 -36.81 15.54 -32.05
CA GLU A 67 -35.71 14.92 -32.81
C GLU A 67 -34.70 14.16 -31.95
N SER A 68 -34.78 14.21 -30.62
CA SER A 68 -33.77 13.56 -29.76
C SER A 68 -34.37 12.54 -28.78
N PRO A 69 -33.78 11.33 -28.67
CA PRO A 69 -34.28 10.27 -27.81
C PRO A 69 -34.20 10.63 -26.32
N ILE A 70 -35.00 9.96 -25.51
CA ILE A 70 -35.37 10.29 -24.12
C ILE A 70 -34.16 10.46 -23.16
N LEU A 71 -32.98 9.92 -23.50
CA LEU A 71 -31.72 10.07 -22.74
C LEU A 71 -30.93 11.36 -23.06
N SER A 72 -31.29 12.06 -24.14
CA SER A 72 -30.68 13.33 -24.60
C SER A 72 -30.66 14.42 -23.52
N ARG A 73 -31.64 14.39 -22.60
CA ARG A 73 -31.75 15.36 -21.51
C ARG A 73 -30.60 15.30 -20.50
N SER A 74 -29.81 14.22 -20.49
CA SER A 74 -28.62 14.09 -19.63
C SER A 74 -27.32 13.87 -20.41
N LYS A 75 -27.14 14.61 -21.50
CA LYS A 75 -25.92 14.63 -22.32
C LYS A 75 -24.63 14.80 -21.51
N ASP A 76 -24.66 15.55 -20.40
CA ASP A 76 -23.52 15.67 -19.49
C ASP A 76 -23.17 14.36 -18.76
N ILE A 77 -24.19 13.56 -18.41
CA ILE A 77 -24.01 12.26 -17.78
C ILE A 77 -23.44 11.27 -18.80
N GLU A 78 -23.95 11.27 -20.04
CA GLU A 78 -23.40 10.44 -21.13
C GLU A 78 -21.94 10.79 -21.43
N ARG A 79 -21.61 12.09 -21.51
CA ARG A 79 -20.23 12.56 -21.70
C ARG A 79 -19.32 12.07 -20.57
N ARG A 80 -19.73 12.19 -19.30
CA ARG A 80 -18.95 11.68 -18.16
C ARG A 80 -18.76 10.16 -18.19
N ILE A 81 -19.79 9.41 -18.59
CA ILE A 81 -19.69 7.95 -18.74
C ILE A 81 -18.71 7.58 -19.84
N ASN A 82 -18.77 8.26 -20.99
CA ASN A 82 -17.87 8.03 -22.11
C ASN A 82 -16.43 8.42 -21.77
N GLU A 83 -16.23 9.55 -21.11
CA GLU A 83 -14.93 10.02 -20.61
C GLU A 83 -14.35 9.03 -19.60
N ALA A 84 -15.13 8.56 -18.62
CA ALA A 84 -14.69 7.54 -17.67
C ALA A 84 -14.33 6.20 -18.35
N LYS A 85 -15.09 5.79 -19.39
CA LYS A 85 -14.77 4.60 -20.20
C LYS A 85 -13.46 4.78 -20.97
N LEU A 86 -13.23 5.95 -21.55
CA LEU A 86 -12.01 6.29 -22.27
C LEU A 86 -10.80 6.32 -21.32
N GLU A 87 -10.95 6.97 -20.17
CA GLU A 87 -9.92 7.03 -19.14
C GLU A 87 -9.57 5.62 -18.62
N TYR A 88 -10.58 4.78 -18.38
CA TYR A 88 -10.35 3.39 -17.99
C TYR A 88 -9.57 2.60 -19.05
N ARG A 89 -9.93 2.75 -20.34
CA ARG A 89 -9.18 2.11 -21.45
C ARG A 89 -7.74 2.60 -21.52
N ALA A 90 -7.51 3.92 -21.39
CA ALA A 90 -6.19 4.51 -21.37
C ALA A 90 -5.34 3.98 -20.20
N ARG A 91 -5.89 4.00 -18.97
CA ARG A 91 -5.22 3.44 -17.78
C ARG A 91 -4.91 1.95 -17.95
N ARG A 92 -5.82 1.17 -18.53
CA ARG A 92 -5.61 -0.25 -18.80
C ARG A 92 -4.48 -0.48 -19.82
N ALA A 93 -4.41 0.35 -20.87
CA ALA A 93 -3.33 0.28 -21.86
C ALA A 93 -1.96 0.58 -21.22
N ILE A 94 -1.86 1.65 -20.44
CA ILE A 94 -0.64 2.02 -19.70
C ILE A 94 -0.21 0.91 -18.74
N ASN A 95 -1.15 0.36 -17.97
CA ASN A 95 -0.85 -0.73 -17.05
C ASN A 95 -0.42 -2.01 -17.79
N MET A 96 -1.01 -2.28 -18.94
CA MET A 96 -0.61 -3.41 -19.78
C MET A 96 0.82 -3.23 -20.33
N GLU A 97 1.17 -2.03 -20.76
CA GLU A 97 2.51 -1.70 -21.23
C GLU A 97 3.55 -1.82 -20.10
N LYS A 98 3.28 -1.23 -18.93
CA LYS A 98 4.12 -1.39 -17.74
C LYS A 98 4.33 -2.86 -17.39
N LYS A 99 3.26 -3.67 -17.45
CA LYS A 99 3.35 -5.11 -17.20
C LYS A 99 4.15 -5.85 -18.28
N LYS A 100 4.03 -5.47 -19.56
CA LYS A 100 4.84 -6.02 -20.66
C LYS A 100 6.32 -5.73 -20.44
N LEU A 101 6.67 -4.49 -20.11
CA LEU A 101 8.05 -4.11 -19.77
C LEU A 101 8.59 -4.92 -18.59
N ALA A 102 7.83 -5.02 -17.50
CA ALA A 102 8.23 -5.80 -16.32
C ALA A 102 8.29 -7.32 -16.55
N SER A 103 7.67 -7.84 -17.61
CA SER A 103 7.68 -9.27 -17.94
C SER A 103 8.59 -9.63 -19.10
N LYS A 104 9.29 -8.65 -19.69
CA LYS A 104 10.18 -8.87 -20.84
C LYS A 104 11.26 -9.93 -20.57
N ASP A 105 11.83 -9.90 -19.37
CA ASP A 105 12.91 -10.82 -18.98
C ASP A 105 12.41 -12.06 -18.23
N ARG A 106 11.10 -12.18 -18.00
CA ARG A 106 10.49 -13.27 -17.22
C ARG A 106 9.79 -14.27 -18.12
N VAL A 107 10.34 -15.49 -18.21
CA VAL A 107 9.65 -16.61 -18.86
C VAL A 107 8.45 -17.04 -18.02
N LYS A 108 7.23 -16.86 -18.56
CA LYS A 108 6.00 -17.33 -17.91
C LYS A 108 5.92 -18.84 -18.02
N THR A 109 5.66 -19.52 -16.91
CA THR A 109 5.59 -20.97 -16.88
C THR A 109 4.24 -21.44 -17.45
N ASN A 110 4.30 -22.48 -18.29
CA ASN A 110 3.16 -23.12 -18.93
C ASN A 110 2.85 -24.45 -18.23
N LEU A 111 1.65 -25.00 -18.42
CA LEU A 111 1.22 -26.26 -17.76
C LEU A 111 2.19 -27.42 -18.02
N THR A 112 2.75 -27.52 -19.23
CA THR A 112 3.73 -28.53 -19.62
C THR A 112 5.11 -28.34 -18.95
N SER A 113 5.48 -27.11 -18.56
CA SER A 113 6.80 -26.82 -17.96
C SER A 113 6.81 -26.91 -16.43
N ILE A 114 5.66 -27.19 -15.79
CA ILE A 114 5.50 -27.19 -14.33
C ILE A 114 6.44 -28.21 -13.67
N ASP A 115 6.61 -29.39 -14.25
CA ASP A 115 7.44 -30.43 -13.64
C ASP A 115 8.93 -30.10 -13.70
N TYR A 116 9.39 -29.49 -14.80
CA TYR A 116 10.76 -29.00 -14.91
C TYR A 116 11.03 -27.87 -13.93
N GLU A 117 10.10 -26.92 -13.81
CA GLU A 117 10.19 -25.83 -12.82
C GLU A 117 10.21 -26.35 -11.38
N ARG A 118 9.39 -27.36 -11.06
CA ARG A 118 9.37 -28.02 -9.75
C ARG A 118 10.71 -28.68 -9.44
N LYS A 119 11.38 -29.28 -10.42
CA LYS A 119 12.75 -29.83 -10.28
C LYS A 119 13.75 -28.72 -9.98
N LEU A 120 13.74 -27.62 -10.73
CA LEU A 120 14.62 -26.47 -10.48
C LEU A 120 14.42 -25.85 -9.09
N ARG A 121 13.17 -25.72 -8.64
CA ARG A 121 12.86 -25.23 -7.29
C ARG A 121 13.41 -26.16 -6.20
N LYS A 122 13.29 -27.48 -6.39
CA LYS A 122 13.89 -28.48 -5.50
C LYS A 122 15.42 -28.40 -5.50
N LEU A 123 16.04 -28.18 -6.67
CA LEU A 123 17.48 -28.04 -6.78
C LEU A 123 18.00 -26.79 -6.05
N ALA A 124 17.34 -25.64 -6.28
CA ALA A 124 17.67 -24.39 -5.60
C ALA A 124 17.49 -24.49 -4.08
N THR A 125 16.38 -25.08 -3.62
CA THR A 125 16.14 -25.27 -2.17
C THR A 125 17.15 -26.24 -1.55
N ARG A 126 17.53 -27.33 -2.24
CA ARG A 126 18.60 -28.23 -1.78
C ARG A 126 19.94 -27.49 -1.64
N GLY A 127 20.30 -26.64 -2.61
CA GLY A 127 21.52 -25.83 -2.51
C GLY A 127 21.50 -24.85 -1.34
N VAL A 128 20.38 -24.14 -1.14
CA VAL A 128 20.22 -23.22 0.00
C VAL A 128 20.29 -23.97 1.34
N VAL A 129 19.64 -25.13 1.45
CA VAL A 129 19.69 -25.96 2.67
C VAL A 129 21.11 -26.48 2.93
N GLN A 130 21.84 -26.90 1.89
CA GLN A 130 23.22 -27.34 2.01
C GLN A 130 24.13 -26.22 2.54
N LEU A 131 23.95 -24.99 2.05
CA LEU A 131 24.67 -23.81 2.56
C LEU A 131 24.36 -23.56 4.04
N PHE A 132 23.09 -23.57 4.45
CA PHE A 132 22.73 -23.36 5.86
C PHE A 132 23.26 -24.46 6.77
N ASN A 133 23.23 -25.71 6.31
CA ASN A 133 23.78 -26.83 7.06
C ASN A 133 25.31 -26.72 7.20
N ALA A 134 26.02 -26.30 6.15
CA ALA A 134 27.46 -26.06 6.20
C ALA A 134 27.82 -24.88 7.13
N ILE A 135 27.08 -23.76 7.08
CA ILE A 135 27.26 -22.62 7.99
C ILE A 135 27.04 -23.06 9.44
N ARG A 136 26.00 -23.85 9.70
CA ARG A 136 25.70 -24.33 11.04
C ARG A 136 26.79 -25.28 11.56
N LYS A 137 27.31 -26.16 10.70
CA LYS A 137 28.44 -27.06 11.04
C LYS A 137 29.71 -26.25 11.35
N SER A 138 30.06 -25.26 10.53
CA SER A 138 31.26 -24.44 10.78
C SER A 138 31.17 -23.63 12.07
N GLN A 139 30.02 -23.00 12.34
CA GLN A 139 29.77 -22.29 13.60
C GLN A 139 29.85 -23.21 14.82
N LYS A 140 29.27 -24.41 14.73
CA LYS A 140 29.33 -25.38 15.82
C LYS A 140 30.76 -25.83 16.11
N VAL A 141 31.54 -26.13 15.07
CA VAL A 141 32.96 -26.52 15.23
C VAL A 141 33.77 -25.38 15.84
N THR A 142 33.55 -24.12 15.44
CA THR A 142 34.22 -22.98 16.06
C THR A 142 33.80 -22.78 17.51
N ASP A 143 32.52 -22.93 17.83
CA ASP A 143 32.01 -22.80 19.19
C ASP A 143 32.57 -23.91 20.10
N ASP A 144 32.62 -25.15 19.60
CA ASP A 144 33.16 -26.29 20.33
C ASP A 144 34.68 -26.13 20.55
N ALA A 145 35.42 -25.60 19.56
CA ALA A 145 36.84 -25.27 19.70
C ALA A 145 37.09 -24.13 20.72
N VAL A 146 36.26 -23.08 20.72
CA VAL A 146 36.34 -21.97 21.69
C VAL A 146 36.01 -22.44 23.11
N LYS A 147 35.02 -23.33 23.26
CA LYS A 147 34.67 -23.94 24.56
C LYS A 147 35.80 -24.85 25.07
N ALA A 148 36.39 -25.67 24.20
CA ALA A 148 37.52 -26.54 24.55
C ALA A 148 38.78 -25.73 24.95
N ALA A 149 38.97 -24.55 24.35
CA ALA A 149 40.07 -23.64 24.67
C ALA A 149 39.86 -22.80 25.95
N GLY A 150 38.81 -23.05 26.73
CA GLY A 150 38.64 -22.47 28.07
C GLY A 150 37.87 -21.16 28.15
N GLY A 151 37.11 -20.77 27.11
CA GLY A 151 36.14 -19.67 27.16
C GLY A 151 36.75 -18.26 27.26
N GLU A 152 36.50 -17.44 26.25
CA GLU A 152 36.86 -16.00 26.19
C GLU A 152 38.36 -15.67 26.25
N ILE A 153 39.15 -16.22 25.31
CA ILE A 153 40.34 -15.47 24.89
C ILE A 153 39.83 -14.25 24.12
N LYS A 154 39.96 -13.05 24.71
CA LYS A 154 39.75 -11.76 24.01
C LYS A 154 40.73 -11.69 22.84
N LEU A 155 40.29 -12.14 21.68
CA LEU A 155 41.05 -12.14 20.44
C LEU A 155 41.46 -10.71 20.11
N THR A 156 42.75 -10.48 19.88
CA THR A 156 43.18 -9.19 19.32
C THR A 156 42.60 -9.04 17.90
N THR A 157 42.63 -7.84 17.33
CA THR A 157 42.09 -7.60 15.98
C THR A 157 42.78 -8.41 14.88
N ARG A 158 43.98 -8.95 15.14
CA ARG A 158 44.68 -9.89 14.24
C ARG A 158 44.17 -11.32 14.43
N ASP A 159 44.12 -11.80 15.66
CA ASP A 159 43.64 -13.15 15.97
C ASP A 159 42.18 -13.36 15.53
N ALA A 160 41.34 -12.32 15.64
CA ALA A 160 39.96 -12.35 15.14
C ALA A 160 39.87 -12.53 13.62
N LYS A 161 40.81 -11.96 12.85
CA LYS A 161 40.88 -12.13 11.39
C LYS A 161 41.35 -13.53 11.02
N ASP A 162 42.30 -14.08 11.77
CA ASP A 162 42.83 -15.42 11.52
C ASP A 162 41.79 -16.50 11.86
N VAL A 163 41.05 -16.35 12.96
CA VAL A 163 39.88 -17.18 13.29
C VAL A 163 38.78 -17.04 12.23
N ALA A 164 38.56 -15.82 11.71
CA ALA A 164 37.62 -15.61 10.61
C ALA A 164 38.07 -16.26 9.29
N ASN A 165 39.38 -16.37 9.04
CA ASN A 165 39.91 -17.06 7.87
C ASN A 165 39.82 -18.59 8.04
N MET A 166 40.17 -19.12 9.22
CA MET A 166 40.01 -20.54 9.54
C MET A 166 38.54 -21.00 9.50
N SER A 167 37.61 -20.18 9.96
CA SER A 167 36.17 -20.47 9.87
C SER A 167 35.61 -20.42 8.44
N LYS A 168 36.24 -19.67 7.52
CA LYS A 168 35.90 -19.69 6.09
C LYS A 168 36.44 -20.93 5.38
N GLU A 169 37.69 -21.31 5.64
CA GLU A 169 38.29 -22.50 5.03
C GLU A 169 37.56 -23.78 5.47
N THR A 170 37.24 -23.90 6.76
CA THR A 170 36.42 -25.01 7.29
C THR A 170 35.01 -25.04 6.69
N PHE A 171 34.40 -23.87 6.45
CA PHE A 171 33.12 -23.78 5.75
C PHE A 171 33.22 -24.25 4.29
N LEU A 172 34.28 -23.86 3.56
CA LEU A 172 34.51 -24.29 2.18
C LEU A 172 34.84 -25.78 2.08
N ASP A 173 35.51 -26.35 3.08
CA ASP A 173 35.80 -27.78 3.16
C ASP A 173 34.50 -28.60 3.28
N PHE A 174 33.56 -28.18 4.13
CA PHE A 174 32.23 -28.80 4.22
C PHE A 174 31.40 -28.69 2.93
N LEU A 175 31.66 -27.71 2.06
CA LEU A 175 31.01 -27.59 0.76
C LEU A 175 31.66 -28.46 -0.32
N LYS A 176 32.99 -28.61 -0.29
CA LYS A 176 33.75 -29.44 -1.23
C LYS A 176 33.63 -30.93 -0.91
N GLY A 177 33.52 -31.27 0.38
CA GLY A 177 33.51 -32.64 0.90
C GLY A 177 32.24 -33.45 0.63
N GLY A 178 31.17 -32.84 0.09
CA GLY A 178 30.07 -33.57 -0.55
C GLY A 178 29.43 -34.72 0.25
N ASP A 179 29.16 -34.53 1.55
CA ASP A 179 28.21 -35.35 2.33
C ASP A 179 26.88 -34.61 2.55
#